data_AF-A0A6M8NMK4-F1
#
_entry.id   AF-A0A6M8NMK4-F1
#
_cell.length_a   1.000
_cell.length_b   1.000
_cell.length_c   1.000
_cell.angle_alpha   90.00
_cell.angle_beta   90.00
_cell.angle_gamma   90.00
#
_symmetry.space_group_name_H-M   'P 1'
#
loop_
_entity.id
_entity.type
_entity.pdbx_description
1 polymer ?
#
loop_
_entity_poly.entity_id
_entity_poly.type
_entity_poly.pdbx_seq_one_letter_code
_entity_poly.pdbx_strand_id
1 'polypeptide(L)'
;MSKEKSITNSILEYIYTISKQPVLLKDLLVANRQYNEGMHVDPAKLGFRIRLTRAYFVYILIVLAILVPISLLTHKPLAKIDPHISILGAMIITAAIFIGFNFFRDKMRDIMTKELIKKAWKLHFPFFSYEEYSSKIDKIFENSIKDEISKRDLEKYILEKLTKI
;
A
#
# COMPACT_ATOMS: atom_id res chain seq x y z
N MET A 1 -0.16 13.43 19.83
CA MET A 1 -0.91 12.17 20.00
C MET A 1 -0.13 11.02 19.35
N SER A 2 0.61 10.25 20.14
CA SER A 2 1.26 9.01 19.71
C SER A 2 0.19 7.93 19.57
N LYS A 3 -0.31 7.69 18.36
CA LYS A 3 -1.02 6.44 18.09
C LYS A 3 -0.03 5.30 18.30
N GLU A 4 -0.43 4.27 19.05
CA GLU A 4 0.28 3.00 19.09
C GLU A 4 0.61 2.59 17.66
N LYS A 5 1.91 2.49 17.36
CA LYS A 5 2.36 2.09 16.03
C LYS A 5 2.07 0.60 15.90
N SER A 6 1.06 0.26 15.11
CA SER A 6 0.87 -1.11 14.64
C SER A 6 2.17 -1.59 13.98
N ILE A 7 2.52 -2.87 14.16
CA ILE A 7 3.68 -3.51 13.55
C ILE A 7 3.72 -3.22 12.05
N THR A 8 2.57 -3.25 11.38
CA THR A 8 2.42 -2.90 9.96
C THR A 8 2.92 -1.49 9.65
N ASN A 9 2.59 -0.49 10.47
CA ASN A 9 3.01 0.89 10.25
C ASN A 9 4.52 1.04 10.41
N SER A 10 5.11 0.35 11.38
CA SER A 10 6.57 0.33 11.58
C SER A 10 7.29 -0.30 10.37
N ILE A 11 6.76 -1.40 9.83
CA ILE A 11 7.31 -2.02 8.61
C ILE A 11 7.18 -1.07 7.42
N LEU A 12 6.03 -0.42 7.23
CA LEU A 12 5.80 0.54 6.15
C LEU A 12 6.77 1.71 6.22
N GLU A 13 6.94 2.33 7.39
CA GLU A 13 7.90 3.41 7.61
C GLU A 13 9.37 2.97 7.39
N TYR A 14 9.66 1.68 7.62
CA TYR A 14 10.98 1.14 7.32
C TYR A 14 11.22 0.99 5.82
N ILE A 15 10.27 0.37 5.08
CA ILE A 15 10.43 0.04 3.67
C ILE A 15 10.10 1.21 2.73
N TYR A 16 9.40 2.25 3.19
CA TYR A 16 9.04 3.43 2.39
C TYR A 16 9.68 4.71 2.94
N THR A 17 10.12 5.59 2.04
CA THR A 17 10.30 7.00 2.34
C THR A 17 8.97 7.71 2.13
N ILE A 18 8.51 8.45 3.13
CA ILE A 18 7.28 9.24 3.07
C ILE A 18 7.68 10.73 3.13
N SER A 19 7.13 11.53 2.23
CA SER A 19 7.29 12.98 2.20
C SER A 19 6.67 13.61 3.44
N LYS A 20 7.32 14.65 3.95
CA LYS A 20 6.78 15.46 5.05
C LYS A 20 5.74 16.47 4.56
N GLN A 21 5.72 16.75 3.25
CA GLN A 21 4.79 17.70 2.67
C GLN A 21 3.35 17.16 2.73
N PRO A 22 2.37 18.02 3.00
CA PRO A 22 0.97 17.61 2.94
C PRO A 22 0.57 17.25 1.50
N VAL A 23 -0.22 16.18 1.36
CA VAL A 23 -0.79 15.78 0.06
C VAL A 23 -1.81 16.83 -0.37
N LEU A 24 -1.73 17.29 -1.62
CA LEU A 24 -2.70 18.24 -2.18
C LEU A 24 -4.09 17.61 -2.27
N LEU A 25 -5.15 18.40 -2.08
CA LEU A 25 -6.53 17.92 -2.13
C LEU A 25 -6.83 17.20 -3.46
N LYS A 26 -6.45 17.80 -4.59
CA LYS A 26 -6.67 17.19 -5.92
C LYS A 26 -5.97 15.83 -6.03
N ASP A 27 -4.72 15.73 -5.56
CA ASP A 27 -3.95 14.50 -5.64
C ASP A 27 -4.53 13.42 -4.73
N LEU A 28 -5.02 13.79 -3.54
CA LEU A 28 -5.79 12.91 -2.66
C LEU A 28 -7.05 12.39 -3.36
N LEU A 29 -7.84 13.25 -4.00
CA LEU A 29 -9.09 12.85 -4.64
C LEU A 29 -8.85 11.91 -5.83
N VAL A 30 -7.86 12.21 -6.67
CA VAL A 30 -7.44 11.32 -7.77
C VAL A 30 -6.94 9.99 -7.22
N ALA A 31 -6.10 10.00 -6.19
CA ALA A 31 -5.59 8.78 -5.56
C ALA A 31 -6.72 7.93 -4.94
N ASN A 32 -7.68 8.57 -4.28
CA ASN A 32 -8.84 7.90 -3.68
C ASN A 32 -9.69 7.21 -4.75
N ARG A 33 -9.98 7.90 -5.86
CA ARG A 33 -10.71 7.33 -6.98
C ARG A 33 -9.99 6.11 -7.57
N GLN A 34 -8.71 6.26 -7.90
CA GLN A 34 -7.90 5.17 -8.42
C GLN A 34 -7.87 3.97 -7.47
N TYR A 35 -7.74 4.22 -6.17
CA TYR A 35 -7.76 3.18 -5.15
C TYR A 35 -9.12 2.47 -5.06
N ASN A 36 -10.23 3.22 -5.12
CA ASN A 36 -11.59 2.67 -5.13
C ASN A 36 -11.87 1.81 -6.36
N GLU A 37 -11.31 2.19 -7.51
CA GLU A 37 -11.41 1.48 -8.79
C GLU A 37 -10.45 0.26 -8.87
N GLY A 38 -9.66 0.00 -7.82
CA GLY A 38 -8.70 -1.12 -7.79
C GLY A 38 -7.47 -0.89 -8.69
N MET A 39 -7.19 0.35 -9.08
CA MET A 39 -6.03 0.72 -9.88
C MET A 39 -4.83 1.09 -9.02
N HIS A 40 -3.63 0.87 -9.57
CA HIS A 40 -2.41 1.33 -8.92
C HIS A 40 -2.32 2.85 -8.86
N VAL A 41 -2.30 3.37 -7.65
CA VAL A 41 -2.11 4.80 -7.39
C VAL A 41 -0.66 5.21 -7.63
N ASP A 42 -0.47 6.38 -8.24
CA ASP A 42 0.85 6.98 -8.43
C ASP A 42 1.50 7.35 -7.08
N PRO A 43 2.61 6.70 -6.68
CA PRO A 43 3.27 6.96 -5.40
C PRO A 43 3.80 8.40 -5.28
N ALA A 44 4.15 9.04 -6.41
CA ALA A 44 4.67 10.40 -6.40
C ALA A 44 3.62 11.41 -5.94
N LYS A 45 2.35 11.22 -6.34
CA LYS A 45 1.22 12.07 -5.94
C LYS A 45 0.91 12.00 -4.45
N LEU A 46 1.07 10.82 -3.86
CA LEU A 46 0.93 10.61 -2.42
C LEU A 46 2.24 10.87 -1.65
N GLY A 47 3.32 11.20 -2.36
CA GLY A 47 4.60 11.57 -1.77
C GLY A 47 5.33 10.42 -1.09
N PHE A 48 5.28 9.19 -1.62
CA PHE A 48 6.06 8.08 -1.07
C PHE A 48 6.87 7.34 -2.13
N ARG A 49 7.99 6.74 -1.68
CA ARG A 49 8.89 5.97 -2.54
C ARG A 49 9.41 4.75 -1.81
N ILE A 50 9.43 3.59 -2.47
CA ILE A 50 9.99 2.37 -1.90
C ILE A 50 11.51 2.46 -1.74
N ARG A 51 12.02 1.99 -0.59
CA ARG A 51 13.43 1.71 -0.34
C ARG A 51 13.64 0.23 -0.63
N LEU A 52 13.96 -0.07 -1.89
CA LEU A 52 13.98 -1.44 -2.40
C LEU A 52 14.86 -2.39 -1.56
N THR A 53 16.06 -1.96 -1.16
CA THR A 53 16.95 -2.73 -0.29
C THR A 53 16.30 -3.12 1.04
N ARG A 54 15.54 -2.20 1.65
CA ARG A 54 14.85 -2.46 2.93
C ARG A 54 13.66 -3.39 2.75
N ALA A 55 12.93 -3.25 1.64
CA ALA A 55 11.86 -4.18 1.29
C ALA A 55 12.40 -5.61 1.10
N TYR A 56 13.53 -5.77 0.40
CA TYR A 56 14.22 -7.06 0.29
C TYR A 56 14.63 -7.61 1.66
N PHE A 57 15.21 -6.78 2.52
CA PHE A 57 15.63 -7.21 3.86
C PHE A 57 14.46 -7.76 4.68
N VAL A 58 13.33 -7.03 4.75
CA VAL A 58 12.12 -7.51 5.44
C VAL A 58 11.61 -8.81 4.83
N TYR A 59 11.58 -8.90 3.50
CA TYR A 59 11.11 -10.10 2.81
C TYR A 59 12.02 -11.32 3.08
N ILE A 60 13.33 -11.14 3.07
CA ILE A 60 14.30 -12.19 3.40
C ILE A 60 14.07 -12.69 4.83
N LEU A 61 13.85 -11.80 5.80
CA LEU A 61 13.56 -12.21 7.17
C LEU A 61 12.28 -13.06 7.27
N ILE A 62 11.23 -12.68 6.54
CA ILE A 62 9.98 -13.46 6.47
C ILE A 62 10.24 -14.84 5.85
N VAL A 63 10.98 -14.90 4.75
CA VAL A 63 11.31 -16.16 4.06
C VAL A 63 12.15 -17.07 4.95
N LEU A 64 13.18 -16.54 5.61
CA LEU A 64 14.05 -17.32 6.51
C LEU A 64 13.28 -17.83 7.73
N ALA A 65 12.39 -17.01 8.30
CA ALA A 65 11.55 -17.41 9.43
C ALA A 65 10.64 -18.59 9.09
N ILE A 66 10.31 -18.81 7.81
CA ILE A 66 9.49 -19.94 7.34
C ILE A 66 10.38 -21.11 6.89
N LEU A 67 11.38 -20.85 6.05
CA LEU A 67 12.19 -21.91 5.44
C LEU A 67 13.15 -22.58 6.43
N VAL A 68 13.72 -21.84 7.38
CA VAL A 68 14.66 -22.44 8.35
C VAL A 68 13.97 -23.48 9.23
N PRO A 69 12.80 -23.21 9.85
CA PRO A 69 12.08 -24.23 10.61
C PRO A 69 11.68 -25.44 9.75
N ILE A 70 11.16 -25.20 8.54
CA ILE A 70 10.77 -26.29 7.63
C ILE A 70 11.98 -27.15 7.28
N SER A 71 13.12 -26.51 6.95
CA SER A 71 14.36 -27.20 6.63
C SER A 71 14.86 -28.03 7.81
N LEU A 72 14.85 -27.49 9.03
CA LEU A 72 15.25 -28.22 10.23
C LEU A 72 14.35 -29.44 10.51
N LEU A 73 13.05 -29.34 10.26
CA LEU A 73 12.13 -30.48 10.43
C LEU A 73 12.31 -31.54 9.33
N THR A 74 12.65 -31.11 8.11
CA THR A 74 12.71 -31.98 6.93
C THR A 74 14.12 -32.41 6.53
N HIS A 75 15.17 -31.98 7.24
CA HIS A 75 16.56 -32.25 6.85
C HIS A 75 16.89 -33.76 6.73
N LYS A 76 16.44 -34.59 7.68
CA LYS A 76 16.71 -36.05 7.67
C LYS A 76 16.10 -36.78 6.47
N PRO A 77 14.81 -36.60 6.14
CA PRO A 77 14.25 -37.22 4.94
C PRO A 77 14.86 -36.64 3.66
N LEU A 78 15.08 -35.32 3.59
CA LEU A 78 15.67 -34.68 2.41
C LEU A 78 17.09 -35.18 2.11
N ALA A 79 17.90 -35.46 3.14
CA ALA A 79 19.26 -35.96 2.97
C ALA A 79 19.36 -37.34 2.29
N LYS A 80 18.25 -38.09 2.19
CA LYS A 80 18.19 -39.41 1.56
C LYS A 80 17.64 -39.38 0.13
N ILE A 81 17.23 -38.21 -0.38
CA ILE A 81 16.62 -38.05 -1.70
C ILE A 81 17.71 -37.95 -2.77
N ASP A 82 17.37 -38.38 -4.00
CA ASP A 82 18.23 -38.20 -5.17
C ASP A 82 18.60 -36.72 -5.38
N PRO A 83 19.89 -36.39 -5.56
CA PRO A 83 20.34 -35.01 -5.74
C PRO A 83 19.66 -34.25 -6.90
N HIS A 84 19.28 -34.92 -7.99
CA HIS A 84 18.60 -34.28 -9.12
C HIS A 84 17.21 -33.76 -8.71
N ILE A 85 16.49 -34.54 -7.90
CA ILE A 85 15.19 -34.14 -7.35
C ILE A 85 15.37 -32.96 -6.39
N SER A 86 16.43 -32.98 -5.57
CA SER A 86 16.75 -31.88 -4.66
C SER A 86 17.07 -30.58 -5.41
N ILE A 87 17.83 -30.65 -6.51
CA ILE A 87 18.14 -29.50 -7.36
C ILE A 87 16.85 -28.93 -7.97
N LEU A 88 15.99 -29.78 -8.54
CA LEU A 88 14.72 -29.33 -9.12
C LEU A 88 13.81 -28.69 -8.08
N GLY A 89 13.72 -29.27 -6.88
CA GLY A 89 12.97 -28.70 -5.77
C GLY A 89 13.51 -27.33 -5.35
N ALA A 90 14.83 -27.18 -5.23
CA ALA A 90 15.48 -25.92 -4.91
C ALA A 90 15.21 -24.84 -5.98
N MET A 91 15.19 -25.19 -7.27
CA MET A 91 14.83 -24.27 -8.35
C MET A 91 13.38 -23.77 -8.22
N ILE A 92 12.44 -24.67 -7.95
CA ILE A 92 11.02 -24.32 -7.78
C ILE A 92 10.83 -23.41 -6.56
N ILE A 93 11.44 -23.74 -5.42
CA ILE A 93 11.39 -22.92 -4.20
C ILE A 93 11.98 -21.54 -4.48
N THR A 94 13.12 -21.47 -5.16
CA THR A 94 13.76 -20.20 -5.52
C THR A 94 12.85 -19.33 -6.39
N ALA A 95 12.24 -19.92 -7.42
CA ALA A 95 11.26 -19.21 -8.26
C ALA A 95 10.07 -18.71 -7.45
N ALA A 96 9.52 -19.53 -6.54
CA ALA A 96 8.41 -19.16 -5.67
C ALA A 96 8.76 -17.98 -4.74
N ILE A 97 9.99 -17.92 -4.22
CA ILE A 97 10.48 -16.78 -3.41
C ILE A 97 10.51 -15.50 -4.25
N PHE A 98 11.01 -15.54 -5.49
CA PHE A 98 11.05 -14.35 -6.35
C PHE A 98 9.66 -13.87 -6.75
N ILE A 99 8.77 -14.79 -7.10
CA ILE A 99 7.35 -14.49 -7.38
C ILE A 99 6.70 -13.88 -6.13
N GLY A 100 6.92 -14.48 -4.97
CA GLY A 100 6.40 -14.00 -3.70
C GLY A 100 6.89 -12.59 -3.34
N PHE A 101 8.12 -12.22 -3.68
CA PHE A 101 8.60 -10.86 -3.48
C PHE A 101 7.82 -9.83 -4.30
N ASN A 102 7.44 -10.16 -5.54
CA ASN A 102 6.64 -9.26 -6.38
C ASN A 102 5.26 -9.00 -5.75
N PHE A 103 4.59 -10.06 -5.28
CA PHE A 103 3.32 -9.94 -4.55
C PHE A 103 3.48 -9.18 -3.24
N PHE A 104 4.54 -9.45 -2.47
CA PHE A 104 4.83 -8.72 -1.24
C PHE A 104 4.99 -7.22 -1.51
N ARG A 105 5.82 -6.86 -2.50
CA ARG A 105 6.07 -5.47 -2.87
C ARG A 105 4.77 -4.75 -3.25
N ASP A 106 3.94 -5.40 -4.04
CA ASP A 106 2.68 -4.83 -4.50
C ASP A 106 1.67 -4.67 -3.35
N LYS A 107 1.51 -5.71 -2.53
CA LYS A 107 0.63 -5.66 -1.37
C LYS A 107 1.04 -4.56 -0.38
N MET A 108 2.34 -4.41 -0.14
CA MET A 108 2.84 -3.35 0.73
C MET A 108 2.60 -1.95 0.16
N ARG A 109 2.61 -1.80 -1.17
CA ARG A 109 2.28 -0.54 -1.85
C ARG A 109 0.80 -0.19 -1.66
N ASP A 110 -0.10 -1.14 -1.80
CA ASP A 110 -1.53 -0.91 -1.60
C ASP A 110 -1.84 -0.49 -0.16
N ILE A 111 -1.23 -1.18 0.81
CA ILE A 111 -1.39 -0.83 2.23
C ILE A 111 -0.86 0.59 2.49
N MET A 112 0.34 0.92 2.00
CA MET A 112 0.93 2.27 2.12
C MET A 112 0.01 3.33 1.52
N THR A 113 -0.52 3.05 0.32
CA THR A 113 -1.43 3.94 -0.41
C THR A 113 -2.68 4.22 0.41
N LYS A 114 -3.34 3.18 0.91
CA LYS A 114 -4.54 3.32 1.75
C LYS A 114 -4.26 4.13 3.01
N GLU A 115 -3.14 3.85 3.69
CA GLU A 115 -2.76 4.56 4.91
C GLU A 115 -2.51 6.06 4.65
N LEU A 116 -1.84 6.41 3.54
CA LEU A 116 -1.61 7.82 3.18
C LEU A 116 -2.89 8.53 2.75
N ILE A 117 -3.75 7.86 1.99
CA ILE A 117 -5.08 8.39 1.64
C ILE A 117 -5.84 8.70 2.93
N LYS A 118 -5.94 7.76 3.87
CA LYS A 118 -6.61 7.98 5.16
C LYS A 118 -5.97 9.09 5.99
N LYS A 119 -4.65 9.23 5.96
CA LYS A 119 -3.93 10.29 6.67
C LYS A 119 -4.21 11.67 6.06
N ALA A 120 -4.12 11.79 4.75
CA ALA A 120 -4.44 13.02 4.03
C ALA A 120 -5.92 13.36 4.11
N TRP A 121 -6.79 12.35 4.11
CA TRP A 121 -8.23 12.52 4.29
C TRP A 121 -8.56 13.22 5.59
N LYS A 122 -7.94 12.83 6.70
CA LYS A 122 -8.16 13.49 8.01
C LYS A 122 -7.71 14.94 8.04
N LEU A 123 -6.81 15.35 7.15
CA LEU A 123 -6.37 16.74 7.02
C LEU A 123 -7.40 17.57 6.25
N HIS A 124 -7.88 17.07 5.11
CA HIS A 124 -8.81 17.79 4.23
C HIS A 124 -10.28 17.67 4.65
N PHE A 125 -10.66 16.56 5.27
CA PHE A 125 -12.03 16.24 5.66
C PHE A 125 -12.10 15.77 7.12
N PRO A 126 -11.73 16.61 8.10
CA PRO A 126 -11.61 16.20 9.50
C PRO A 126 -12.94 15.72 10.12
N PHE A 127 -14.07 16.22 9.63
CA PHE A 127 -15.41 15.87 10.13
C PHE A 127 -16.07 14.71 9.38
N PHE A 128 -15.47 14.21 8.31
CA PHE A 128 -16.04 13.15 7.47
C PHE A 128 -15.17 11.90 7.53
N SER A 129 -15.74 10.79 7.98
CA SER A 129 -15.00 9.53 8.06
C SER A 129 -14.63 9.03 6.64
N TYR A 130 -13.43 8.48 6.49
CA TYR A 130 -12.98 7.96 5.19
C TYR A 130 -13.87 6.77 4.75
N GLU A 131 -14.19 5.90 5.71
CA GLU A 131 -14.92 4.67 5.50
C GLU A 131 -16.32 4.91 4.93
N GLU A 132 -17.00 5.98 5.38
CA GLU A 132 -18.35 6.29 4.94
C GLU A 132 -18.37 7.23 3.71
N TYR A 133 -17.46 8.21 3.66
CA TYR A 133 -17.52 9.30 2.68
C TYR A 133 -16.59 9.13 1.49
N SER A 134 -15.66 8.16 1.49
CA SER A 134 -14.73 7.91 0.36
C SER A 134 -15.44 7.77 -0.98
N SER A 135 -16.51 6.95 -1.05
CA SER A 135 -17.28 6.75 -2.28
C SER A 135 -18.22 7.92 -2.59
N LYS A 136 -18.78 8.58 -1.57
CA LYS A 136 -19.66 9.75 -1.74
C LYS A 136 -18.89 10.92 -2.36
N ILE A 137 -17.72 11.24 -1.81
CA ILE A 137 -16.85 12.32 -2.32
C ILE A 137 -16.29 11.97 -3.69
N ASP A 138 -16.00 10.71 -3.98
CA ASP A 138 -15.55 10.29 -5.31
C ASP A 138 -16.57 10.66 -6.41
N LYS A 139 -17.87 10.40 -6.15
CA LYS A 139 -18.96 10.83 -7.06
C LYS A 139 -19.04 12.35 -7.21
N ILE A 140 -18.89 13.09 -6.11
CA ILE A 140 -18.90 14.56 -6.14
C ILE A 140 -17.70 15.08 -6.94
N PHE A 141 -16.53 14.47 -6.76
CA PHE A 141 -15.31 14.82 -7.48
C PHE A 141 -15.45 14.53 -8.97
N GLU A 142 -16.03 13.40 -9.35
CA GLU A 142 -16.33 13.11 -10.75
C GLU A 142 -17.26 14.17 -11.38
N ASN A 143 -18.30 14.59 -10.67
CA ASN A 143 -19.19 15.66 -11.13
C ASN A 143 -18.44 16.99 -11.26
N SER A 144 -17.52 17.31 -10.34
CA SER A 144 -16.71 18.53 -10.44
C SER A 144 -15.82 18.57 -11.69
N ILE A 145 -15.40 17.40 -12.21
CA ILE A 145 -14.64 17.31 -13.46
C ILE A 145 -15.57 17.58 -14.65
N LYS A 146 -16.78 17.03 -14.63
CA LYS A 146 -17.82 17.26 -15.67
C LYS A 146 -18.26 18.72 -15.71
N ASP A 147 -18.34 19.36 -14.54
CA ASP A 147 -18.72 20.76 -14.37
C ASP A 147 -17.53 21.72 -14.59
N GLU A 148 -16.36 21.23 -15.02
CA GLU A 148 -15.13 22.00 -15.28
C GLU A 148 -14.69 22.91 -14.11
N ILE A 149 -14.93 22.46 -12.87
CA ILE A 149 -14.64 23.26 -11.68
C ILE A 149 -13.14 23.51 -11.55
N SER A 150 -12.78 24.78 -11.32
CA SER A 150 -11.40 25.19 -11.16
C SER A 150 -10.75 24.54 -9.92
N LYS A 151 -9.43 24.32 -9.95
CA LYS A 151 -8.70 23.77 -8.81
C LYS A 151 -8.87 24.59 -7.52
N ARG A 152 -9.12 25.89 -7.64
CA ARG A 152 -9.27 26.81 -6.49
C ARG A 152 -10.62 26.64 -5.81
N ASP A 153 -11.65 26.34 -6.60
CA ASP A 153 -13.04 26.23 -6.11
C ASP A 153 -13.42 24.79 -5.75
N LEU A 154 -12.57 23.82 -6.07
CA LEU A 154 -12.81 22.39 -5.88
C LEU A 154 -13.16 22.02 -4.43
N GLU A 155 -12.42 22.57 -3.46
CA GLU A 155 -12.65 22.30 -2.04
C GLU A 155 -14.03 22.80 -1.61
N LYS A 156 -14.35 24.06 -1.97
CA LYS A 156 -15.65 24.67 -1.69
C LYS A 156 -16.79 23.88 -2.34
N TYR A 157 -16.65 23.50 -3.61
CA TYR A 157 -17.65 22.72 -4.34
C TYR A 157 -17.94 21.39 -3.63
N ILE A 158 -16.89 20.67 -3.21
CA ILE A 158 -17.06 19.37 -2.53
C ILE A 158 -17.78 19.56 -1.19
N LEU A 159 -17.36 20.54 -0.38
CA LEU A 159 -17.97 20.80 0.92
C LEU A 159 -19.45 21.23 0.81
N GLU A 160 -19.79 22.06 -0.17
CA GLU A 160 -21.18 22.49 -0.41
C GLU A 160 -22.10 21.34 -0.85
N LYS A 161 -21.57 20.37 -1.59
CA LYS A 161 -22.34 19.18 -2.00
C LYS A 161 -22.45 18.18 -0.84
N LEU A 162 -21.43 18.06 -0.01
CA LEU A 162 -21.44 17.18 1.16
C LEU A 162 -22.47 17.58 2.21
N THR A 163 -22.71 18.88 2.42
CA THR A 163 -23.73 19.35 3.38
C THR A 163 -25.16 19.16 2.91
N LYS A 164 -25.35 18.81 1.63
CA LYS A 164 -26.66 18.57 1.01
C LYS A 164 -26.99 17.08 0.85
N ILE A 165 -26.10 16.20 1.30
CA ILE A 165 -26.24 14.73 1.31
C ILE A 165 -26.53 14.29 2.74
#